data_AF-A0A5M6ICT1-F1
#
_entry.id   AF-A0A5M6ICT1-F1
#
_cell.length_a   1.000
_cell.length_b   1.000
_cell.length_c   1.000
_cell.angle_alpha   90.00
_cell.angle_beta   90.00
_cell.angle_gamma   90.00
#
_symmetry.space_group_name_H-M   'P 1'
#
loop_
_entity.id
_entity.type
_entity.pdbx_description
1 polymer ?
#
loop_
_entity_poly.entity_id
_entity_poly.type
_entity_poly.pdbx_seq_one_letter_code
_entity_poly.pdbx_strand_id
1 'polypeptide(L)' 'MWKIWLIFDPARILLALGVFLTVLGLLIHFILLSTDRLNWMEASADVVRSLPLIS' A
#
# COMPACT_ATOMS: atom_id res chain seq x y z
N MET A 1 -26.72 -2.90 -21.41
CA MET A 1 -25.57 -2.56 -20.54
C MET A 1 -25.77 -1.29 -19.69
N TRP A 2 -26.83 -0.49 -19.86
CA TRP A 2 -27.11 0.69 -19.01
C TRP A 2 -27.96 0.37 -17.76
N LYS A 3 -28.66 -0.77 -17.75
CA LYS A 3 -29.50 -1.23 -16.64
C LYS A 3 -28.73 -1.51 -15.33
N ILE A 4 -27.41 -1.70 -15.40
CA ILE A 4 -26.57 -1.88 -14.19
C ILE A 4 -26.67 -0.65 -13.27
N TRP A 5 -26.82 0.55 -13.84
CA TRP A 5 -26.94 1.82 -13.10
C TRP A 5 -28.31 2.07 -12.48
N LEU A 6 -29.33 1.26 -12.81
CA LEU A 6 -30.66 1.36 -12.18
C LEU A 6 -30.76 0.54 -10.89
N ILE A 7 -29.88 -0.45 -10.72
CA ILE A 7 -29.85 -1.34 -9.55
C ILE A 7 -28.77 -0.88 -8.58
N PHE A 8 -27.66 -0.36 -9.11
CA PHE A 8 -26.55 0.11 -8.31
C PHE A 8 -26.48 1.63 -8.33
N ASP A 9 -26.53 2.21 -7.14
CA ASP A 9 -26.31 3.63 -6.93
C ASP A 9 -24.88 4.00 -7.40
N PRO A 10 -24.72 4.77 -8.49
CA PRO A 10 -23.44 5.03 -9.16
C PRO A 10 -22.33 5.48 -8.21
N ALA A 11 -22.71 6.32 -7.24
CA ALA A 11 -21.78 6.88 -6.27
C ALA A 11 -21.19 5.79 -5.36
N ARG A 12 -22.00 4.79 -4.98
CA ARG A 12 -21.56 3.72 -4.08
C ARG A 12 -20.59 2.77 -4.75
N ILE A 13 -20.79 2.43 -6.03
CA ILE A 13 -19.85 1.57 -6.76
C ILE A 13 -18.50 2.27 -6.94
N LEU A 14 -18.48 3.54 -7.36
CA LEU A 14 -17.24 4.29 -7.53
C LEU A 14 -16.48 4.42 -6.21
N LEU A 15 -17.20 4.67 -5.12
CA LEU A 15 -16.62 4.70 -3.78
C LEU A 15 -16.10 3.33 -3.35
N ALA A 16 -16.87 2.26 -3.54
CA ALA A 16 -16.46 0.90 -3.19
C ALA A 16 -15.21 0.48 -3.96
N LEU A 17 -15.13 0.79 -5.26
CA LEU A 17 -13.97 0.51 -6.08
C LEU A 17 -12.74 1.31 -5.62
N GLY A 18 -12.91 2.62 -5.35
CA GLY A 18 -11.85 3.49 -4.86
C GLY A 18 -11.32 3.06 -3.50
N VAL A 19 -12.21 2.75 -2.56
CA VAL A 19 -11.86 2.26 -1.22
C VAL A 19 -11.19 0.90 -1.31
N PHE A 20 -11.73 -0.03 -2.11
CA PHE A 20 -11.14 -1.35 -2.31
C PHE A 20 -9.70 -1.27 -2.84
N LEU A 21 -9.48 -0.48 -3.88
CA LEU A 21 -8.15 -0.27 -4.47
C LEU A 21 -7.20 0.41 -3.47
N THR A 22 -7.70 1.39 -2.70
CA THR A 22 -6.89 2.09 -1.68
C THR A 22 -6.46 1.15 -0.57
N VAL A 23 -7.40 0.36 -0.02
CA VAL A 23 -7.10 -0.62 1.03
C VAL A 23 -6.14 -1.69 0.52
N LEU A 24 -6.36 -2.20 -0.69
CA LEU A 24 -5.47 -3.18 -1.31
C LEU A 24 -4.06 -2.61 -1.52
N GLY A 25 -3.96 -1.36 -1.98
CA GLY A 25 -2.68 -0.65 -2.13
C GLY A 25 -1.96 -0.49 -0.79
N LEU A 26 -2.65 -0.01 0.25
CA LEU A 26 -2.08 0.12 1.59
C LEU A 26 -1.61 -1.23 2.12
N LEU A 27 -2.43 -2.28 2.01
CA LEU A 27 -2.08 -3.63 2.45
C LEU A 27 -0.75 -4.11 1.84
N ILE A 28 -0.55 -3.90 0.53
CA ILE A 28 0.70 -4.25 -0.16
C ILE A 28 1.87 -3.43 0.40
N HIS A 29 1.70 -2.13 0.62
CA HIS A 29 2.76 -1.30 1.21
C HIS A 29 3.12 -1.73 2.64
N PHE A 30 2.12 -2.05 3.47
CA PHE A 30 2.33 -2.58 4.82
C PHE A 30 3.06 -3.92 4.80
N ILE A 31 2.77 -4.80 3.84
CA ILE A 31 3.49 -6.08 3.68
C ILE A 31 4.96 -5.83 3.30
N LEU A 32 5.22 -4.93 2.35
CA LEU A 32 6.58 -4.55 1.93
C LEU A 32 7.38 -3.92 3.08
N LEU A 33 6.77 -3.01 3.83
CA LEU A 33 7.39 -2.40 5.02
C LEU A 33 7.53 -3.40 6.17
N SER A 34 6.67 -4.41 6.30
CA SER A 34 6.82 -5.43 7.34
C SER A 34 7.94 -6.43 7.05
N THR A 35 8.44 -6.52 5.82
CA THR A 35 9.49 -7.49 5.47
C THR A 35 10.87 -6.91 5.67
N ASP A 36 11.69 -7.55 6.51
CA ASP A 36 13.05 -7.13 6.88
C ASP A 36 13.95 -6.73 5.68
N ARG A 37 13.81 -7.44 4.55
CA ARG A 37 14.58 -7.21 3.33
C ARG A 37 14.01 -6.17 2.36
N LEU A 38 12.70 -5.95 2.38
CA LEU A 38 12.00 -5.06 1.43
C LEU A 38 11.56 -3.74 2.09
N ASN A 39 11.76 -3.62 3.40
CA ASN A 39 11.54 -2.43 4.16
C ASN A 39 12.60 -1.38 3.81
N TRP A 40 12.29 -0.56 2.81
CA TRP A 40 13.20 0.46 2.30
C TRP A 40 13.59 1.51 3.36
N MET A 41 12.83 1.64 4.45
CA MET A 41 13.18 2.48 5.59
C MET A 41 14.28 1.86 6.46
N GLU A 42 14.22 0.56 6.72
CA GLU A 42 15.22 -0.16 7.53
C GLU A 42 16.51 -0.44 6.73
N ALA A 43 16.38 -0.76 5.44
CA ALA A 43 17.51 -1.03 4.56
C ALA A 43 18.52 0.13 4.48
N SER A 44 18.06 1.38 4.59
CA SER A 44 18.94 2.56 4.63
C SER A 44 19.66 2.73 5.97
N ALA A 45 19.03 2.29 7.07
CA ALA A 45 19.61 2.37 8.40
C ALA A 45 20.71 1.32 8.62
N ASP A 46 20.56 0.11 8.06
CA ASP A 46 21.56 -0.95 8.16
C ASP A 46 22.86 -0.62 7.38
N VAL A 47 22.73 0.02 6.21
CA VAL A 47 23.88 0.53 5.45
C VAL A 47 24.66 1.59 6.23
N VAL A 48 24.00 2.49 6.96
CA VAL A 48 24.69 3.51 7.77
C VAL A 48 25.35 2.91 9.02
N ARG A 49 24.69 1.95 9.69
CA ARG A 49 25.22 1.26 10.89
C ARG A 49 26.43 0.37 10.60
N SER A 50 26.53 -0.17 9.39
CA SER A 50 27.67 -0.99 8.95
C SER A 50 28.89 -0.17 8.54
N LEU A 51 28.80 1.17 8.50
CA LEU A 51 29.96 2.03 8.29
C LEU A 51 30.82 2.11 9.56
N PRO A 52 32.12 1.76 9.50
CA PRO A 52 33.00 1.67 10.66
C PRO A 52 33.45 3.02 11.24
N LEU A 53 32.84 4.15 10.83
CA LEU A 53 33.26 5.50 11.21
C LEU A 53 32.38 6.17 12.27
N ILE A 54 31.33 5.51 12.77
CA ILE A 54 30.41 6.10 13.77
C ILE A 54 30.15 5.10 14.93
N SER A 55 31.23 4.61 15.56
CA SER A 55 31.23 4.12 16.96
C SER A 55 31.85 5.18 17.85
#